data_AF-A0AAW8NRI0-F1
#
_entry.id   AF-A0AAW8NRI0-F1
#
_cell.length_a   1.000
_cell.length_b   1.000
_cell.length_c   1.000
_cell.angle_alpha   90.00
_cell.angle_beta   90.00
_cell.angle_gamma   90.00
#
_symmetry.space_group_name_H-M   'P 1'
#
loop_
_entity.id
_entity.type
_entity.pdbx_description
1 polymer ?
#
loop_
_entity_poly.entity_id
_entity_poly.type
_entity_poly.pdbx_seq_one_letter_code
_entity_poly.pdbx_strand_id
1 'polypeptide(L)'
;MKKLILAGLVMSLGACTATDNTANNETSVLAPESVELGGLSNEDATTKLLQALLSKNYLASRAGPNGVAVNFDNSQFILQPSINPDGIDRIMMNRFYAIHPKYVGSKEMLYMIGTLNQKLNFAKFVVRDNGAVIQVQGAATFVDTISMEEIRRFILWIDEGLRQVGQSMPEGAEDVIKPIPVMQNIQST
;
A
#
# COMPACT_ATOMS: atom_id res chain seq x y z
N MET A 1 2.34 66.40 -30.24
CA MET A 1 3.57 66.48 -31.08
C MET A 1 4.79 66.37 -30.17
N LYS A 2 5.83 65.65 -30.63
CA LYS A 2 7.17 65.39 -30.02
C LYS A 2 7.15 64.36 -28.87
N LYS A 3 7.53 63.07 -29.05
CA LYS A 3 8.83 62.41 -29.33
C LYS A 3 9.93 62.65 -28.27
N LEU A 4 10.66 61.53 -27.98
CA LEU A 4 11.99 61.35 -27.35
C LEU A 4 11.91 60.92 -25.85
N ILE A 5 12.71 59.98 -25.30
CA ILE A 5 13.83 59.13 -25.75
C ILE A 5 13.94 57.93 -24.78
N LEU A 6 14.43 56.81 -25.29
CA LEU A 6 14.82 55.58 -24.60
C LEU A 6 16.26 55.69 -24.04
N ALA A 7 16.48 55.39 -22.76
CA ALA A 7 17.77 55.03 -22.17
C ALA A 7 17.45 54.24 -20.88
N GLY A 8 17.81 52.97 -20.69
CA GLY A 8 19.16 52.43 -20.80
C GLY A 8 19.74 52.34 -19.38
N LEU A 9 19.33 51.34 -18.59
CA LEU A 9 19.93 51.06 -17.29
C LEU A 9 20.17 49.55 -17.16
N VAL A 10 21.37 49.13 -17.56
CA VAL A 10 21.93 47.81 -17.24
C VAL A 10 22.40 47.89 -15.79
N MET A 11 21.64 47.29 -14.86
CA MET A 11 22.11 47.07 -13.50
C MET A 11 22.91 45.76 -13.47
N SER A 12 24.22 45.91 -13.42
CA SER A 12 25.17 44.90 -12.99
C SER A 12 25.02 44.68 -11.48
N LEU A 13 24.51 43.51 -11.07
CA LEU A 13 24.60 43.06 -9.68
C LEU A 13 25.93 42.34 -9.52
N GLY A 14 26.83 43.01 -8.80
CA GLY A 14 28.11 42.48 -8.36
C GLY A 14 27.95 41.33 -7.37
N ALA A 15 29.00 40.53 -7.34
CA ALA A 15 29.19 39.30 -6.58
C ALA A 15 28.84 39.43 -5.08
N CYS A 16 28.05 38.48 -4.59
CA CYS A 16 28.05 38.10 -3.18
C CYS A 16 28.97 36.87 -3.02
N THR A 17 30.12 37.14 -2.40
CA THR A 17 30.76 36.37 -1.33
C THR A 17 30.90 34.85 -1.51
N ALA A 18 32.16 34.41 -1.56
CA ALA A 18 32.59 33.03 -1.40
C ALA A 18 31.92 32.37 -0.18
N THR A 19 31.10 31.36 -0.45
CA THR A 19 30.64 30.40 0.55
C THR A 19 31.73 29.35 0.73
N ASP A 20 32.18 29.16 1.97
CA ASP A 20 33.14 28.14 2.36
C ASP A 20 32.71 26.75 1.84
N ASN A 21 33.62 26.09 1.13
CA ASN A 21 33.51 24.70 0.68
C ASN A 21 33.64 23.74 1.85
N THR A 22 32.69 23.79 2.78
CA THR A 22 32.42 22.68 3.69
C THR A 22 31.05 22.13 3.34
N ALA A 23 30.95 21.61 2.12
CA ALA A 23 29.89 20.66 1.80
C ALA A 23 30.14 19.42 2.66
N ASN A 24 29.56 19.42 3.86
CA ASN A 24 29.20 18.18 4.52
C ASN A 24 28.43 17.38 3.46
N ASN A 25 29.03 16.29 3.01
CA ASN A 25 28.34 15.29 2.22
C ASN A 25 27.21 14.76 3.11
N GLU A 26 26.07 15.43 3.08
CA GLU A 26 24.79 14.78 3.35
C GLU A 26 24.69 13.71 2.27
N THR A 27 25.12 12.50 2.61
CA THR A 27 24.77 11.29 1.88
C THR A 27 23.25 11.23 1.93
N SER A 28 22.61 11.83 0.92
CA SER A 28 21.20 11.63 0.63
C SER A 28 21.00 10.12 0.54
N VAL A 29 20.42 9.53 1.58
CA VAL A 29 20.08 8.11 1.60
C VAL A 29 18.97 7.96 0.58
N LEU A 30 19.34 7.59 -0.65
CA LEU A 30 18.38 7.32 -1.71
C LEU A 30 17.45 6.21 -1.21
N ALA A 31 16.14 6.46 -1.27
CA ALA A 31 15.14 5.50 -0.87
C ALA A 31 15.29 4.22 -1.71
N PRO A 32 15.25 3.01 -1.09
CA PRO A 32 15.58 1.77 -1.76
C PRO A 32 14.63 1.47 -2.92
N GLU A 33 15.15 1.19 -4.12
CA GLU A 33 14.31 0.82 -5.28
C GLU A 33 13.79 -0.61 -5.22
N SER A 34 14.41 -1.46 -4.40
CA SER A 34 14.02 -2.85 -4.19
C SER A 34 14.33 -3.33 -2.79
N VAL A 35 13.72 -4.47 -2.42
CA VAL A 35 13.88 -5.10 -1.11
C VAL A 35 14.18 -6.58 -1.31
N GLU A 36 15.35 -7.00 -0.87
CA GLU A 36 15.73 -8.41 -0.81
C GLU A 36 15.13 -9.06 0.44
N LEU A 37 14.21 -10.00 0.27
CA LEU A 37 13.47 -10.68 1.32
C LEU A 37 13.74 -12.20 1.37
N GLY A 38 14.32 -12.76 0.30
CA GLY A 38 14.62 -14.18 0.18
C GLY A 38 15.50 -14.69 1.31
N GLY A 39 15.22 -15.92 1.76
CA GLY A 39 15.96 -16.59 2.83
C GLY A 39 15.75 -15.99 4.24
N LEU A 40 14.99 -14.91 4.39
CA LEU A 40 14.66 -14.34 5.69
C LEU A 40 13.51 -15.10 6.38
N SER A 41 13.40 -14.95 7.70
CA SER A 41 12.17 -15.30 8.40
C SER A 41 11.04 -14.34 7.99
N ASN A 42 9.78 -14.76 8.12
CA ASN A 42 8.63 -13.87 7.83
C ASN A 42 8.65 -12.60 8.68
N GLU A 43 9.13 -12.68 9.93
CA GLU A 43 9.22 -11.54 10.83
C GLU A 43 10.32 -10.56 10.40
N ASP A 44 11.50 -11.07 10.02
CA ASP A 44 12.61 -10.25 9.53
C ASP A 44 12.28 -9.62 8.18
N ALA A 45 11.67 -10.39 7.27
CA ALA A 45 11.16 -9.90 6.00
C ALA A 45 10.11 -8.79 6.22
N THR A 46 9.24 -8.92 7.22
CA THR A 46 8.26 -7.89 7.59
C THR A 46 8.94 -6.62 8.07
N THR A 47 9.97 -6.74 8.92
CA THR A 47 10.75 -5.59 9.39
C THR A 47 11.42 -4.87 8.24
N LYS A 48 12.08 -5.61 7.34
CA LYS A 48 12.79 -5.06 6.18
C LYS A 48 11.83 -4.40 5.19
N LEU A 49 10.67 -5.02 4.93
CA LEU A 49 9.61 -4.44 4.11
C LEU A 49 9.07 -3.13 4.70
N LEU A 50 8.80 -3.09 6.01
CA LEU A 50 8.34 -1.87 6.69
C LEU A 50 9.36 -0.73 6.54
N GLN A 51 10.64 -0.99 6.76
CA GLN A 51 11.69 0.01 6.62
C GLN A 51 11.77 0.56 5.18
N ALA A 52 11.66 -0.30 4.17
CA ALA A 52 11.67 0.12 2.78
C ALA A 52 10.46 0.98 2.42
N LEU A 53 9.26 0.60 2.89
CA LEU A 53 8.03 1.37 2.71
C LEU A 53 8.14 2.76 3.35
N LEU A 54 8.59 2.84 4.61
CA LEU A 54 8.80 4.11 5.31
C LEU A 54 9.83 4.99 4.59
N SER A 55 10.92 4.40 4.11
CA SER A 55 11.96 5.13 3.35
C SER A 55 11.43 5.70 2.02
N LYS A 56 10.39 5.09 1.44
CA LYS A 56 9.66 5.59 0.26
C LYS A 56 8.45 6.47 0.64
N ASN A 57 8.35 6.92 1.90
CA ASN A 57 7.28 7.78 2.42
C ASN A 57 5.87 7.18 2.35
N TYR A 58 5.75 5.84 2.37
CA TYR A 58 4.45 5.22 2.56
C TYR A 58 3.99 5.40 4.01
N LEU A 59 2.69 5.67 4.19
CA LEU A 59 2.07 5.65 5.51
C LEU A 59 1.89 4.19 5.93
N ALA A 60 2.87 3.66 6.66
CA ALA A 60 2.94 2.25 7.04
C ALA A 60 3.22 2.09 8.53
N SER A 61 2.74 1.00 9.11
CA SER A 61 2.99 0.63 10.51
C SER A 61 3.02 -0.88 10.66
N ARG A 62 3.61 -1.36 11.76
CA ARG A 62 3.64 -2.79 12.05
C ARG A 62 2.24 -3.28 12.45
N ALA A 63 1.83 -4.41 11.89
CA ALA A 63 0.56 -5.07 12.17
C ALA A 63 0.82 -6.53 12.57
N GLY A 64 1.10 -6.72 13.86
CA GLY A 64 1.58 -8.00 14.39
C GLY A 64 3.02 -8.34 13.93
N PRO A 65 3.49 -9.58 14.17
CA PRO A 65 4.87 -9.96 13.86
C PRO A 65 5.15 -10.05 12.36
N ASN A 66 4.17 -10.52 11.58
CA ASN A 66 4.33 -10.88 10.17
C ASN A 66 3.53 -9.97 9.21
N GLY A 67 3.19 -8.75 9.64
CA GLY A 67 2.36 -7.85 8.85
C GLY A 67 2.81 -6.40 8.91
N VAL A 68 2.64 -5.73 7.78
CA VAL A 68 2.78 -4.28 7.64
C VAL A 68 1.44 -3.72 7.20
N ALA A 69 0.77 -2.95 8.06
CA ALA A 69 -0.41 -2.20 7.66
C ALA A 69 0.03 -0.97 6.87
N VAL A 70 -0.58 -0.75 5.72
CA VAL A 70 -0.28 0.37 4.82
C VAL A 70 -1.58 1.09 4.50
N ASN A 71 -1.55 2.42 4.59
CA ASN A 71 -2.57 3.28 4.02
C ASN A 71 -2.14 3.71 2.62
N PHE A 72 -3.00 3.47 1.65
CA PHE A 72 -2.76 3.78 0.25
C PHE A 72 -4.05 4.34 -0.33
N ASP A 73 -3.99 5.57 -0.83
CA ASP A 73 -5.14 6.37 -1.24
C ASP A 73 -6.24 6.39 -0.16
N ASN A 74 -7.37 5.72 -0.39
CA ASN A 74 -8.52 5.66 0.52
C ASN A 74 -8.72 4.26 1.12
N SER A 75 -7.70 3.42 1.06
CA SER A 75 -7.75 2.01 1.45
C SER A 75 -6.64 1.67 2.42
N GLN A 76 -6.94 0.78 3.36
CA GLN A 76 -5.95 0.18 4.25
C GLN A 76 -5.89 -1.31 4.00
N PHE A 77 -4.68 -1.86 4.02
CA PHE A 77 -4.43 -3.29 3.88
C PHE A 77 -3.20 -3.70 4.68
N ILE A 78 -3.05 -5.01 4.88
CA ILE A 78 -1.87 -5.61 5.50
C ILE A 78 -1.07 -6.35 4.43
N LEU A 79 0.16 -5.92 4.20
CA LEU A 79 1.16 -6.67 3.45
C LEU A 79 1.84 -7.66 4.40
N GLN A 80 1.88 -8.93 4.01
CA GLN A 80 2.48 -10.01 4.80
C GLN A 80 3.45 -10.78 3.92
N PRO A 81 4.76 -10.64 4.14
CA PRO A 81 5.73 -11.56 3.57
C PRO A 81 5.43 -13.00 3.98
N SER A 82 5.50 -13.89 2.99
CA SER A 82 5.37 -15.33 3.14
C SER A 82 6.57 -15.94 2.43
N ILE A 83 7.69 -16.02 3.16
CA ILE A 83 8.95 -16.59 2.71
C ILE A 83 8.88 -18.10 2.91
N ASN A 84 9.17 -18.87 1.86
CA ASN A 84 9.03 -20.31 1.86
C ASN A 84 10.33 -20.97 1.36
N PRO A 85 11.07 -21.69 2.24
CA PRO A 85 12.30 -22.38 1.85
C PRO A 85 12.12 -23.42 0.73
N ASP A 86 10.95 -24.05 0.66
CA ASP A 86 10.63 -25.13 -0.28
C ASP A 86 9.64 -24.67 -1.36
N GLY A 87 9.37 -23.37 -1.46
CA GLY A 87 8.30 -22.82 -2.29
C GLY A 87 8.66 -21.48 -2.91
N ILE A 88 7.62 -20.80 -3.41
CA ILE A 88 7.76 -19.47 -4.03
C ILE A 88 7.41 -18.43 -2.99
N ASP A 89 8.31 -17.47 -2.79
CA ASP A 89 8.12 -16.34 -1.89
C ASP A 89 7.00 -15.42 -2.40
N ARG A 90 6.22 -14.89 -1.45
CA ARG A 90 5.07 -14.06 -1.75
C ARG A 90 4.97 -12.87 -0.82
N ILE A 91 4.45 -11.76 -1.35
CA ILE A 91 3.79 -10.73 -0.56
C ILE A 91 2.30 -10.98 -0.64
N MET A 92 1.70 -11.37 0.49
CA MET A 92 0.25 -11.50 0.62
C MET A 92 -0.33 -10.15 1.00
N MET A 93 -1.37 -9.69 0.29
CA MET A 93 -2.09 -8.47 0.67
C MET A 93 -3.46 -8.85 1.21
N ASN A 94 -3.79 -8.35 2.39
CA ASN A 94 -5.01 -8.69 3.08
C ASN A 94 -5.83 -7.44 3.39
N ARG A 95 -7.11 -7.49 3.06
CA ARG A 95 -8.11 -6.50 3.48
C ARG A 95 -9.29 -7.20 4.12
N PHE A 96 -9.86 -6.61 5.15
CA PHE A 96 -10.94 -7.21 5.92
C PHE A 96 -12.20 -6.38 5.81
N TYR A 97 -13.34 -7.06 5.76
CA TYR A 97 -14.66 -6.45 5.76
C TYR A 97 -15.53 -7.15 6.79
N ALA A 98 -16.21 -6.36 7.63
CA ALA A 98 -17.21 -6.85 8.56
C ALA A 98 -18.50 -7.14 7.80
N ILE A 99 -19.11 -8.29 8.08
CA ILE A 99 -20.44 -8.66 7.61
C ILE A 99 -21.45 -8.21 8.67
N HIS A 100 -22.51 -7.55 8.23
CA HIS A 100 -23.62 -7.18 9.09
C HIS A 100 -24.21 -8.42 9.78
N PRO A 101 -24.46 -8.41 11.11
CA PRO A 101 -24.84 -9.60 11.88
C PRO A 101 -25.99 -10.44 11.29
N LYS A 102 -27.00 -9.78 10.71
CA LYS A 102 -28.13 -10.42 10.01
C LYS A 102 -27.72 -11.40 8.88
N TYR A 103 -26.55 -11.19 8.27
CA TYR A 103 -26.07 -11.95 7.11
C TYR A 103 -24.93 -12.92 7.45
N VAL A 104 -24.53 -13.00 8.71
CA VAL A 104 -23.51 -13.96 9.17
C VAL A 104 -24.02 -15.38 8.95
N GLY A 105 -23.28 -16.15 8.15
CA GLY A 105 -23.65 -17.52 7.78
C GLY A 105 -24.83 -17.64 6.80
N SER A 106 -25.30 -16.53 6.22
CA SER A 106 -26.42 -16.58 5.28
C SER A 106 -26.01 -17.24 3.95
N LYS A 107 -26.96 -17.91 3.29
CA LYS A 107 -26.70 -18.58 2.00
C LYS A 107 -26.35 -17.58 0.92
N GLU A 108 -26.98 -16.41 0.94
CA GLU A 108 -26.77 -15.31 0.02
C GLU A 108 -25.33 -14.79 0.12
N MET A 109 -24.82 -14.63 1.33
CA MET A 109 -23.43 -14.20 1.58
C MET A 109 -22.43 -15.23 1.03
N LEU A 110 -22.66 -16.52 1.32
CA LEU A 110 -21.80 -17.60 0.82
C LEU A 110 -21.84 -17.70 -0.72
N TYR A 111 -23.02 -17.56 -1.32
CA TYR A 111 -23.20 -17.58 -2.78
C TYR A 111 -22.48 -16.40 -3.46
N MET A 112 -22.60 -15.20 -2.89
CA MET A 112 -21.90 -14.02 -3.37
C MET A 112 -20.39 -14.22 -3.32
N ILE A 113 -19.84 -14.68 -2.19
CA ILE A 113 -18.40 -14.96 -2.04
C ILE A 113 -17.93 -16.03 -3.04
N GLY A 114 -18.71 -17.10 -3.22
CA GLY A 114 -18.43 -18.12 -4.24
C GLY A 114 -18.40 -17.55 -5.65
N THR A 115 -19.36 -16.67 -5.99
CA THR A 115 -19.44 -15.99 -7.29
C THR A 115 -18.22 -15.08 -7.52
N LEU A 116 -17.82 -14.29 -6.52
CA LEU A 116 -16.64 -13.44 -6.60
C LEU A 116 -15.38 -14.27 -6.85
N ASN A 117 -15.20 -15.38 -6.12
CA ASN A 117 -14.06 -16.28 -6.29
C ASN A 117 -14.00 -17.02 -7.62
N GLN A 118 -15.15 -17.22 -8.29
CA GLN A 118 -15.23 -17.82 -9.62
C GLN A 118 -14.94 -16.81 -10.73
N LYS A 119 -15.41 -15.57 -10.57
CA LYS A 119 -15.32 -14.53 -11.61
C LYS A 119 -14.03 -13.73 -11.57
N LEU A 120 -13.41 -13.60 -10.40
CA LEU A 120 -12.27 -12.72 -10.17
C LEU A 120 -11.00 -13.54 -9.90
N ASN A 121 -9.89 -13.08 -10.47
CA ASN A 121 -8.60 -13.76 -10.39
C ASN A 121 -7.54 -12.99 -9.59
N PHE A 122 -7.81 -11.73 -9.23
CA PHE A 122 -6.84 -10.89 -8.53
C PHE A 122 -6.73 -11.20 -7.04
N ALA A 123 -7.79 -11.75 -6.44
CA ALA A 123 -7.82 -12.10 -5.02
C ALA A 123 -8.75 -13.27 -4.72
N LYS A 124 -8.60 -13.85 -3.53
CA LYS A 124 -9.53 -14.80 -2.93
C LYS A 124 -10.29 -14.15 -1.78
N PHE A 125 -11.59 -14.38 -1.77
CA PHE A 125 -12.52 -13.93 -0.75
C PHE A 125 -12.81 -15.10 0.19
N VAL A 126 -12.42 -14.97 1.46
CA VAL A 126 -12.50 -16.03 2.46
C VAL A 126 -13.31 -15.56 3.65
N VAL A 127 -14.22 -16.40 4.13
CA VAL A 127 -14.98 -16.14 5.34
C VAL A 127 -14.16 -16.54 6.56
N ARG A 128 -14.06 -15.63 7.54
CA ARG A 128 -13.34 -15.77 8.80
C ARG A 128 -14.29 -15.53 9.98
N ASP A 129 -13.80 -15.79 11.18
CA ASP A 129 -14.45 -15.42 12.44
C ASP A 129 -15.91 -15.87 12.51
N ASN A 130 -16.13 -17.17 12.27
CA ASN A 130 -17.46 -17.81 12.27
C ASN A 130 -18.49 -17.17 11.32
N GLY A 131 -18.05 -16.55 10.22
CA GLY A 131 -18.96 -15.90 9.28
C GLY A 131 -19.03 -14.39 9.39
N ALA A 132 -18.36 -13.78 10.37
CA ALA A 132 -18.49 -12.35 10.65
C ALA A 132 -17.56 -11.47 9.80
N VAL A 133 -16.50 -12.04 9.22
CA VAL A 133 -15.48 -11.28 8.51
C VAL A 133 -15.22 -11.89 7.13
N ILE A 134 -15.15 -11.05 6.10
CA ILE A 134 -14.59 -11.39 4.79
C ILE A 134 -13.15 -10.91 4.78
N GLN A 135 -12.23 -11.84 4.60
CA GLN A 135 -10.85 -11.53 4.22
C GLN A 135 -10.73 -11.60 2.70
N VAL A 136 -10.28 -10.51 2.10
CA VAL A 136 -9.81 -10.49 0.72
C VAL A 136 -8.31 -10.63 0.73
N GLN A 137 -7.80 -11.65 0.06
CA GLN A 137 -6.38 -11.98 0.01
C GLN A 137 -5.89 -12.05 -1.43
N GLY A 138 -5.00 -11.11 -1.80
CA GLY A 138 -4.20 -11.16 -3.02
C GLY A 138 -2.78 -11.68 -2.72
N ALA A 139 -2.05 -12.07 -3.77
CA ALA A 139 -0.66 -12.48 -3.64
C ALA A 139 0.17 -12.01 -4.83
N ALA A 140 1.35 -11.43 -4.55
CA ALA A 140 2.39 -11.20 -5.54
C ALA A 140 3.57 -12.14 -5.26
N THR A 141 3.94 -12.96 -6.24
CA THR A 141 5.12 -13.83 -6.18
C THR A 141 6.37 -13.06 -6.60
N PHE A 142 7.49 -13.33 -5.96
CA PHE A 142 8.80 -12.77 -6.34
C PHE A 142 9.91 -13.80 -6.12
N VAL A 143 11.13 -13.50 -6.59
CA VAL A 143 12.31 -14.37 -6.41
C VAL A 143 13.38 -13.56 -5.71
N ASP A 144 13.60 -13.86 -4.43
CA ASP A 144 14.52 -13.22 -3.48
C ASP A 144 14.31 -11.72 -3.25
N THR A 145 14.14 -10.94 -4.30
CA THR A 145 14.00 -9.49 -4.29
C THR A 145 12.70 -9.09 -4.96
N ILE A 146 12.05 -8.06 -4.43
CA ILE A 146 10.89 -7.40 -5.04
C ILE A 146 11.16 -5.90 -5.14
N SER A 147 10.87 -5.29 -6.28
CA SER A 147 11.00 -3.84 -6.44
C SER A 147 9.87 -3.10 -5.74
N MET A 148 10.14 -1.87 -5.32
CA MET A 148 9.11 -1.01 -4.73
C MET A 148 8.01 -0.65 -5.75
N GLU A 149 8.35 -0.60 -7.04
CA GLU A 149 7.37 -0.38 -8.10
C GLU A 149 6.48 -1.62 -8.33
N GLU A 150 7.01 -2.83 -8.20
CA GLU A 150 6.18 -4.06 -8.23
C GLU A 150 5.21 -4.11 -7.05
N ILE A 151 5.67 -3.77 -5.84
CA ILE A 151 4.79 -3.65 -4.67
C ILE A 151 3.69 -2.62 -4.94
N ARG A 152 4.05 -1.43 -5.45
CA ARG A 152 3.08 -0.37 -5.78
C ARG A 152 2.04 -0.83 -6.80
N ARG A 153 2.48 -1.45 -7.90
CA ARG A 153 1.58 -1.96 -8.95
C ARG A 153 0.68 -3.07 -8.45
N PHE A 154 1.19 -3.94 -7.59
CA PHE A 154 0.40 -4.98 -6.96
C PHE A 154 -0.70 -4.39 -6.08
N ILE A 155 -0.37 -3.43 -5.22
CA ILE A 155 -1.34 -2.70 -4.39
C ILE A 155 -2.42 -2.05 -5.28
N LEU A 156 -1.99 -1.28 -6.30
CA LEU A 156 -2.89 -0.60 -7.22
C LEU A 156 -3.85 -1.58 -7.92
N TRP A 157 -3.33 -2.72 -8.39
CA TRP A 157 -4.15 -3.71 -9.09
C TRP A 157 -5.24 -4.30 -8.19
N ILE A 158 -4.91 -4.63 -6.94
CA ILE A 158 -5.91 -5.17 -6.02
C ILE A 158 -6.90 -4.08 -5.56
N ASP A 159 -6.43 -2.88 -5.25
CA ASP A 159 -7.31 -1.79 -4.83
C ASP A 159 -8.31 -1.42 -5.94
N GLU A 160 -7.84 -1.33 -7.18
CA GLU A 160 -8.68 -1.10 -8.34
C GLU A 160 -9.67 -2.25 -8.56
N GLY A 161 -9.22 -3.50 -8.45
CA GLY A 161 -10.10 -4.66 -8.54
C GLY A 161 -11.21 -4.63 -7.48
N LEU A 162 -10.88 -4.28 -6.24
CA LEU A 162 -11.84 -4.13 -5.15
C LEU A 162 -12.79 -2.95 -5.36
N ARG A 163 -12.31 -1.84 -5.90
CA ARG A 163 -13.14 -0.69 -6.26
C ARG A 163 -14.18 -1.08 -7.31
N GLN A 164 -13.79 -1.83 -8.34
CA GLN A 164 -14.70 -2.35 -9.36
C GLN A 164 -15.72 -3.33 -8.77
N VAL A 165 -15.29 -4.20 -7.83
CA VAL A 165 -16.22 -5.07 -7.11
C VAL A 165 -17.26 -4.23 -6.38
N GLY A 166 -16.85 -3.26 -5.56
CA GLY A 166 -17.76 -2.38 -4.84
C GLY A 166 -18.76 -1.66 -5.74
N GLN A 167 -18.32 -1.19 -6.91
CA GLN A 167 -19.20 -0.53 -7.89
C GLN A 167 -20.20 -1.48 -8.58
N SER A 168 -19.88 -2.77 -8.64
CA SER A 168 -20.75 -3.80 -9.25
C SER A 168 -21.77 -4.39 -8.26
N MET A 169 -21.68 -4.03 -6.98
CA MET A 169 -22.55 -4.56 -5.95
C MET A 169 -23.94 -3.90 -6.00
N PRO A 170 -25.00 -4.60 -5.57
CA PRO A 170 -26.33 -4.01 -5.45
C PRO A 170 -26.33 -2.80 -4.51
N GLU A 171 -27.26 -1.87 -4.73
CA GLU A 171 -27.51 -0.74 -3.83
C GLU A 171 -27.78 -1.22 -2.39
N GLY A 172 -27.18 -0.55 -1.40
CA GLY A 172 -27.27 -0.92 0.02
C GLY A 172 -26.28 -1.99 0.47
N ALA A 173 -25.40 -2.50 -0.41
CA ALA A 173 -24.35 -3.43 -0.02
C ALA A 173 -23.36 -2.82 1.00
N GLU A 174 -23.18 -1.51 0.97
CA GLU A 174 -22.37 -0.72 1.90
C GLU A 174 -22.89 -0.77 3.35
N ASP A 175 -24.18 -1.04 3.54
CA ASP A 175 -24.78 -1.24 4.87
C ASP A 175 -24.60 -2.68 5.37
N VAL A 176 -24.34 -3.61 4.46
CA VAL A 176 -24.17 -5.04 4.75
C VAL A 176 -22.70 -5.41 4.95
N ILE A 177 -21.78 -4.79 4.20
CA ILE A 177 -20.36 -5.13 4.18
C ILE A 177 -19.54 -3.85 4.35
N LYS A 178 -18.84 -3.73 5.48
CA LYS A 178 -18.07 -2.53 5.81
C LYS A 178 -16.59 -2.83 5.95
N PRO A 179 -15.69 -2.01 5.36
CA PRO A 179 -14.25 -2.23 5.52
C PRO A 179 -13.86 -2.10 7.00
N ILE A 180 -12.98 -2.99 7.47
CA ILE A 180 -12.40 -2.93 8.80
C ILE A 180 -11.05 -2.20 8.69
N PRO A 181 -10.87 -1.04 9.33
CA PRO A 181 -9.57 -0.37 9.39
C PRO A 181 -8.54 -1.27 10.08
N VAL A 182 -7.33 -1.33 9.51
CA VAL A 182 -6.23 -2.17 10.03
C VAL A 182 -5.11 -1.34 10.66
N MET A 183 -5.10 -0.04 10.41
CA MET A 183 -4.26 0.90 11.13
C MET A 183 -5.06 1.47 12.29
N GLN A 184 -4.59 1.26 13.52
CA GLN A 184 -5.13 2.01 14.66
C GLN A 184 -4.80 3.48 14.47
N ASN A 185 -5.72 4.38 14.85
CA ASN A 185 -5.56 5.82 14.70
C ASN A 185 -4.15 6.24 15.11
N ILE A 186 -3.33 6.61 14.12
CA ILE A 186 -2.07 7.30 14.34
C ILE A 186 -2.50 8.66 14.90
N GLN A 187 -2.64 8.75 16.22
CA GLN A 187 -2.80 10.03 16.88
C GLN A 187 -1.49 10.77 16.63
N SER A 188 -1.54 11.75 15.73
CA SER A 188 -0.53 12.81 15.68
C SER A 188 -0.44 13.39 17.08
N THR A 189 0.66 13.07 17.78
CA THR A 189 1.02 13.69 19.03
C THR A 189 1.69 15.03 18.75
#